data_AF-A0A229TQ34-F1
#
_entry.id   AF-A0A229TQ34-F1
#
_cell.length_a   1.000
_cell.length_b   1.000
_cell.length_c   1.000
_cell.angle_alpha   90.00
_cell.angle_beta   90.00
_cell.angle_gamma   90.00
#
_symmetry.space_group_name_H-M   'P 1'
#
loop_
_entity.id
_entity.type
_entity.pdbx_description
1 polymer ?
#
loop_
_entity_poly.entity_id
_entity_poly.type
_entity_poly.pdbx_seq_one_letter_code
_entity_poly.pdbx_strand_id
1 'polypeptide(L)' 'MLTLRFVWSWTKMTGLAFLALLIERAVIHSFWGFALAAAITLVTWAVITVGLYREWRAHGTGYRHEVNEWLTGRPDRRP' A
#
# COMPACT_ATOMS: atom_id res chain seq x y z
N MET A 1 -6.60 14.79 -3.11
CA MET A 1 -7.25 13.59 -2.55
C MET A 1 -6.22 12.47 -2.39
N LEU A 2 -5.66 12.33 -1.18
CA LEU A 2 -4.62 11.35 -0.88
C LEU A 2 -5.10 9.90 -1.13
N THR A 3 -6.39 9.65 -0.88
CA THR A 3 -7.09 8.39 -1.15
C THR A 3 -7.13 8.01 -2.63
N LEU A 4 -7.41 8.96 -3.53
CA LEU A 4 -7.48 8.67 -4.97
C LEU A 4 -6.10 8.29 -5.54
N ARG A 5 -5.03 8.99 -5.12
CA ARG A 5 -3.64 8.66 -5.48
C ARG A 5 -3.22 7.30 -4.90
N PHE A 6 -3.64 7.00 -3.66
CA PHE A 6 -3.39 5.71 -3.02
C PHE A 6 -4.05 4.56 -3.80
N VAL A 7 -5.35 4.66 -4.07
CA VAL A 7 -6.10 3.65 -4.83
C VAL A 7 -5.47 3.48 -6.21
N TRP A 8 -5.11 4.58 -6.89
CA TRP A 8 -4.45 4.52 -8.19
C TRP A 8 -3.09 3.80 -8.15
N SER A 9 -2.27 4.08 -7.14
CA SER A 9 -0.97 3.40 -6.96
C SER A 9 -1.14 1.92 -6.64
N TRP A 10 -2.07 1.59 -5.75
CA TRP A 10 -2.39 0.22 -5.38
C TRP A 10 -2.95 -0.60 -6.55
N THR A 11 -3.83 -0.01 -7.38
CA THR A 11 -4.35 -0.66 -8.59
C THR A 11 -3.23 -0.94 -9.60
N LYS A 12 -2.30 -0.01 -9.81
CA LYS A 12 -1.14 -0.24 -10.68
C LYS A 12 -0.25 -1.39 -10.19
N MET A 13 0.07 -1.41 -8.89
CA MET A 13 0.84 -2.49 -8.28
C MET A 13 0.14 -3.84 -8.42
N THR A 14 -1.18 -3.87 -8.23
CA THR A 14 -1.99 -5.09 -8.37
C THR A 14 -2.04 -5.56 -9.82
N GLY A 15 -2.17 -4.63 -10.77
CA GLY A 15 -2.09 -4.92 -12.21
C GLY A 15 -0.74 -5.53 -12.60
N LEU A 16 0.37 -4.98 -12.09
CA LEU A 16 1.71 -5.52 -12.34
C LEU A 16 1.88 -6.92 -11.73
N ALA A 17 1.39 -7.15 -10.51
CA ALA A 17 1.44 -8.47 -9.88
C ALA A 17 0.61 -9.50 -10.65
N PHE A 18 -0.57 -9.12 -11.12
CA PHE A 18 -1.40 -10.00 -11.96
C PHE A 18 -0.71 -10.32 -13.28
N LEU A 19 -0.10 -9.32 -13.92
CA LEU A 19 0.62 -9.49 -15.17
C LEU A 19 1.86 -10.38 -14.99
N ALA A 20 2.56 -10.26 -13.86
CA ALA A 20 3.65 -11.17 -13.49
C ALA A 20 3.15 -12.61 -13.34
N LEU A 21 2.03 -12.84 -12.64
CA LEU A 21 1.45 -14.19 -12.50
C LEU A 21 1.02 -14.79 -13.85
N LEU A 22 0.50 -13.98 -14.77
CA LEU A 22 0.17 -14.44 -16.12
C LEU A 22 1.42 -14.86 -16.90
N ILE A 23 2.51 -14.09 -16.80
CA ILE A 23 3.79 -14.43 -17.42
C ILE A 23 4.36 -15.70 -16.80
N GLU A 24 4.38 -15.80 -15.46
CA GLU A 24 4.84 -16.99 -14.75
C GLU A 24 4.05 -18.23 -15.18
N ARG A 25 2.73 -18.11 -15.32
CA ARG A 25 1.88 -19.22 -15.79
C ARG A 25 2.17 -19.60 -17.24
N ALA A 26 2.48 -18.63 -18.10
CA ALA A 26 2.79 -18.86 -19.50
C ALA A 26 4.19 -19.48 -19.72
N VAL A 27 5.16 -19.12 -18.88
CA VAL A 27 6.56 -19.56 -19.00
C VAL A 27 6.82 -20.86 -18.23
N ILE A 28 6.19 -21.03 -17.06
CA ILE A 28 6.47 -22.14 -16.16
C ILE A 28 5.36 -23.18 -16.28
N HIS A 29 5.64 -24.25 -17.04
CA HIS A 29 4.71 -25.37 -17.21
C HIS A 29 4.72 -26.36 -16.04
N SER A 30 5.75 -26.33 -15.17
CA SER A 30 5.83 -27.17 -13.98
C SER A 30 4.95 -26.62 -12.85
N PHE A 31 4.11 -27.49 -12.27
CA PHE A 31 3.22 -27.10 -11.17
C PHE A 31 3.99 -26.55 -9.95
N TRP A 32 5.04 -27.24 -9.51
CA TRP A 32 5.83 -26.83 -8.34
C TRP A 32 6.67 -25.58 -8.61
N GLY A 33 7.21 -25.45 -9.82
CA GLY A 33 7.94 -24.24 -10.22
C GLY A 33 7.03 -23.01 -10.25
N PHE A 34 5.82 -23.16 -10.80
CA PHE A 34 4.83 -22.09 -10.83
C PHE A 34 4.36 -21.74 -9.42
N ALA A 35 4.07 -22.73 -8.58
CA ALA A 35 3.61 -22.50 -7.20
C ALA A 35 4.64 -21.69 -6.38
N LEU A 36 5.93 -21.99 -6.54
CA LEU A 36 7.00 -21.26 -5.85
C LEU A 36 7.12 -19.81 -6.36
N ALA A 37 7.12 -19.63 -7.69
CA ALA A 37 7.19 -18.30 -8.31
C ALA A 37 5.99 -17.43 -7.91
N ALA A 38 4.78 -17.99 -8.02
CA ALA A 38 3.54 -17.32 -7.65
C ALA A 38 3.52 -16.94 -6.17
N ALA A 39 4.02 -17.81 -5.28
CA ALA A 39 4.15 -17.50 -3.86
C ALA A 39 5.07 -16.30 -3.61
N ILE A 40 6.23 -16.23 -4.28
CA ILE A 40 7.16 -15.09 -4.16
C ILE A 40 6.51 -13.79 -4.64
N THR A 41 5.83 -13.84 -5.77
CA THR A 41 5.13 -12.68 -6.35
C THR A 41 4.01 -12.20 -5.42
N LEU A 42 3.22 -13.12 -4.86
CA LEU A 42 2.15 -12.78 -3.90
C LEU A 42 2.71 -12.22 -2.58
N VAL A 43 3.79 -12.79 -2.05
CA VAL A 43 4.44 -12.27 -0.83
C VAL A 43 4.97 -10.86 -1.08
N THR A 44 5.64 -10.63 -2.21
CA THR A 44 6.16 -9.30 -2.57
C THR A 44 5.02 -8.29 -2.69
N TRP A 45 3.94 -8.64 -3.40
CA TRP A 45 2.75 -7.81 -3.51
C TRP A 45 2.12 -7.52 -2.14
N ALA A 46 2.06 -8.51 -1.25
CA ALA A 46 1.52 -8.33 0.10
C ALA A 46 2.36 -7.38 0.95
N VAL A 47 3.69 -7.51 0.94
CA VAL A 47 4.60 -6.60 1.68
C VAL A 47 4.42 -5.16 1.20
N ILE A 48 4.38 -4.95 -0.11
CA ILE A 48 4.16 -3.63 -0.72
C ILE A 48 2.79 -3.08 -0.30
N THR A 49 1.74 -3.89 -0.37
CA THR A 49 0.37 -3.50 0.00
C THR A 49 0.28 -3.10 1.47
N VAL A 50 0.94 -3.84 2.36
CA VAL A 50 1.00 -3.51 3.79
C VAL A 50 1.75 -2.21 4.03
N GLY A 51 2.89 -1.98 3.36
CA GLY A 51 3.65 -0.73 3.44
C GLY A 51 2.81 0.49 3.03
N LEU A 52 2.18 0.40 1.86
CA LEU A 52 1.24 1.39 1.35
C LEU A 52 0.09 1.66 2.33
N TYR A 53 -0.52 0.60 2.88
CA TYR A 53 -1.62 0.75 3.85
C TYR A 53 -1.15 1.45 5.14
N ARG A 54 0.05 1.13 5.64
CA ARG A 54 0.64 1.80 6.81
C ARG A 54 0.89 3.28 6.55
N GLU A 55 1.44 3.64 5.39
CA GLU A 55 1.66 5.03 4.99
C GLU A 55 0.33 5.80 4.89
N TRP A 56 -0.69 5.20 4.26
CA TRP A 56 -2.02 5.79 4.19
C TRP A 56 -2.64 6.01 5.58
N ARG A 57 -2.53 5.03 6.48
CA ARG A 57 -2.98 5.16 7.87
C ARG A 57 -2.23 6.26 8.62
N ALA A 58 -0.91 6.35 8.45
CA ALA A 58 -0.07 7.37 9.07
C ALA A 58 -0.46 8.79 8.63
N HIS A 59 -0.74 8.97 7.33
CA HIS A 59 -1.25 10.25 6.82
C HIS A 59 -2.66 10.59 7.33
N GLY A 60 -3.52 9.57 7.50
CA GLY A 60 -4.85 9.75 8.10
C GLY A 60 -4.82 10.11 9.59
N THR A 61 -3.85 9.58 10.35
CA THR A 61 -3.64 9.96 11.76
C THR A 61 -2.93 11.30 11.91
N GLY A 62 -2.00 11.64 11.01
CA GLY A 62 -1.29 12.92 11.00
C GLY A 62 -2.24 14.11 10.76
N TYR A 63 -3.16 13.99 9.79
CA TYR A 63 -4.22 14.98 9.57
C TYR A 63 -5.11 15.18 10.80
N ARG A 64 -5.38 14.11 11.56
CA ARG A 64 -6.24 14.17 12.75
C ARG A 64 -5.55 14.86 13.93
N HIS A 65 -4.21 14.80 14.00
CA HIS A 65 -3.45 15.55 15.00
C HIS A 65 -3.38 17.05 14.67
N GLU A 66 -3.10 17.42 13.42
CA GLU A 66 -3.11 18.84 13.01
C GLU A 66 -4.49 19.47 13.20
N VAL A 67 -5.57 18.80 12.78
CA VAL A 67 -6.93 19.34 12.94
C VAL A 67 -7.32 19.50 14.42
N ASN A 68 -6.90 18.58 15.29
CA ASN A 68 -7.13 18.73 16.73
C ASN A 68 -6.33 19.90 17.32
N GLU A 69 -5.07 20.14 16.93
CA GLU A 69 -4.30 21.31 17.40
C GLU A 69 -4.93 22.64 16.98
N TRP A 70 -5.56 22.70 15.81
CA TRP A 70 -6.28 23.90 15.35
C TRP A 70 -7.63 24.10 16.06
N LEU A 71 -8.36 23.02 16.38
CA LEU A 71 -9.67 23.08 17.07
C LEU A 71 -9.55 23.28 18.59
N THR A 72 -8.54 22.69 19.21
CA THR A 72 -8.14 23.05 20.58
C THR A 72 -7.23 24.27 20.51
N GLY A 73 -7.84 25.42 20.24
CA GLY A 73 -7.15 26.71 20.24
C GLY A 73 -6.24 26.81 21.45
N ARG A 74 -4.94 26.79 21.20
CA ARG A 74 -3.87 26.84 22.19
C ARG A 74 -4.08 28.07 23.07
N PRO A 75 -4.55 27.96 24.33
CA PRO A 75 -4.51 29.09 25.23
C PRO A 75 -3.08 29.14 25.75
N ASP A 76 -2.41 30.25 25.42
CA ASP A 76 -1.52 30.90 26.36
C ASP A 76 -0.25 30.11 26.78
N ARG A 77 0.85 30.37 26.07
CA ARG A 77 2.17 30.39 26.71
C ARG A 77 2.97 31.57 26.18
N ARG A 78 2.70 32.74 26.76
CA ARG A 78 3.76 33.71 27.08
C ARG A 78 4.22 33.42 28.51
N PRO A 79 5.52 33.59 28.79
CA PRO A 79 5.98 34.91 29.26
C PRO A 79 6.86 35.64 28.25
#